data_AF-A0AA36JKM4-F1
#
_entry.id   AF-A0AA36JKM4-F1
#
_cell.length_a   1.000
_cell.length_b   1.000
_cell.length_c   1.000
_cell.angle_alpha   90.00
_cell.angle_beta   90.00
_cell.angle_gamma   90.00
#
_symmetry.space_group_name_H-M   'P 1'
#
loop_
_entity.id
_entity.type
_entity.pdbx_description
1 polymer ?
#
loop_
_entity_poly.entity_id
_entity_poly.type
_entity_poly.pdbx_seq_one_letter_code
_entity_poly.pdbx_strand_id
1 'polypeptide(L)'
;MGWSSECPKTPAEAQKLKEMHDASASHPTHASRGPARAPGTGGAKPPGPSPRPPHRAPEAPQPPQPEPGTALCEQLPEGVEPAKPGQAAAAPFKSGTMMEVTCQVGWRPLNRSENTWKVKCVGWDAWSAKDHFAGCEVVRCDELSEDDFGAWLGERDFNSTQRLRCTQGYIAIGAAELSCLASGLWDRLPGSCSPEGGNPELWRRASFVIQRS
;
A
#
# COMPACT_ATOMS: atom_id res chain seq x y z
N MET A 1 -8.84 -27.22 -22.01
CA MET A 1 -7.93 -28.36 -21.79
C MET A 1 -6.68 -27.81 -21.12
N GLY A 2 -6.39 -28.27 -19.89
CA GLY A 2 -5.14 -28.13 -19.13
C GLY A 2 -4.51 -26.75 -18.96
N TRP A 3 -4.75 -26.06 -17.85
CA TRP A 3 -3.83 -25.00 -17.38
C TRP A 3 -2.79 -25.68 -16.48
N SER A 4 -1.55 -25.85 -16.96
CA SER A 4 -0.46 -26.38 -16.14
C SER A 4 0.05 -25.28 -15.22
N SER A 5 0.04 -25.53 -13.91
CA SER A 5 0.39 -24.57 -12.85
C SER A 5 1.90 -24.51 -12.56
N GLU A 6 2.75 -24.67 -13.58
CA GLU A 6 4.20 -24.59 -13.42
C GLU A 6 4.73 -23.22 -13.83
N CYS A 7 5.44 -22.55 -12.91
CA CYS A 7 6.14 -21.30 -13.19
C CYS A 7 7.29 -21.53 -14.18
N PRO A 8 7.50 -20.63 -15.16
CA PRO A 8 8.60 -20.73 -16.12
C PRO A 8 9.95 -20.71 -15.38
N LYS A 9 10.82 -21.68 -15.70
CA LYS A 9 12.10 -21.89 -15.00
C LYS A 9 13.24 -21.13 -15.68
N THR A 10 12.97 -20.50 -16.82
CA THR A 10 13.94 -19.70 -17.57
C THR A 10 13.35 -18.37 -18.07
N PRO A 11 14.18 -17.33 -18.28
CA PRO A 11 13.74 -16.06 -18.84
C PRO A 11 13.10 -16.18 -20.23
N ALA A 12 13.55 -17.14 -21.04
CA ALA A 12 13.00 -17.40 -22.38
C ALA A 12 11.57 -17.98 -22.33
N GLU A 13 11.25 -18.79 -21.32
CA GLU A 13 9.90 -19.35 -21.12
C GLU A 13 8.93 -18.28 -20.61
N ALA A 14 9.40 -17.35 -19.76
CA ALA A 14 8.59 -16.24 -19.27
C ALA A 14 8.19 -15.27 -20.39
N GLN A 15 9.08 -15.02 -21.35
CA GLN A 15 8.80 -14.16 -22.50
C GLN A 15 7.75 -14.77 -23.44
N LYS A 16 7.83 -16.09 -23.69
CA LYS A 16 6.84 -16.81 -24.49
C LYS A 16 5.44 -16.83 -23.85
N LEU A 17 5.37 -16.88 -22.52
CA LEU A 17 4.10 -16.80 -21.78
C LEU A 17 3.48 -15.39 -21.87
N LYS A 18 4.31 -14.34 -21.87
CA LYS A 18 3.88 -12.95 -22.04
C LYS A 18 3.30 -12.68 -23.43
N GLU A 19 3.95 -13.20 -24.48
CA GLU A 19 3.46 -13.09 -25.87
C GLU A 19 2.11 -13.81 -26.08
N MET A 20 1.89 -14.93 -25.39
CA MET A 20 0.60 -15.63 -25.41
C MET A 20 -0.53 -14.87 -24.70
N HIS A 21 -0.20 -14.05 -23.69
CA HIS A 21 -1.18 -13.22 -22.98
C HIS A 21 -1.61 -11.99 -23.80
N ASP A 22 -0.66 -11.36 -24.51
CA ASP A 22 -0.93 -10.19 -25.36
C ASP A 22 -1.72 -10.55 -26.64
N ALA A 23 -1.63 -11.79 -27.12
CA ALA A 23 -2.39 -12.25 -28.29
C ALA A 23 -3.92 -12.33 -28.05
N SER A 24 -4.39 -12.24 -26.80
CA SER A 24 -5.81 -12.33 -26.48
C SER A 24 -6.55 -10.97 -26.51
N ALA A 25 -5.87 -9.86 -26.85
CA ALA A 25 -6.43 -8.51 -26.85
C ALA A 25 -6.82 -7.95 -28.23
N SER A 26 -6.95 -8.80 -29.26
CA SER A 26 -7.47 -8.37 -30.57
C SER A 26 -8.80 -9.06 -30.89
N HIS A 27 -9.90 -8.34 -30.66
CA HIS A 27 -11.23 -8.74 -31.15
C HIS A 27 -11.29 -8.53 -32.68
N PRO A 28 -11.54 -9.58 -33.48
CA PRO A 28 -11.94 -9.39 -34.87
C PRO A 28 -13.44 -9.01 -34.90
N THR A 29 -13.75 -7.83 -35.46
CA THR A 29 -15.13 -7.41 -35.76
C THR A 29 -15.74 -8.35 -36.79
N HIS A 30 -16.60 -9.27 -36.33
CA HIS A 30 -17.33 -10.20 -37.20
C HIS A 30 -18.51 -9.46 -37.84
N ALA A 31 -18.35 -9.03 -39.10
CA ALA A 31 -19.45 -8.57 -39.94
C ALA A 31 -20.30 -9.78 -40.37
N SER A 32 -21.35 -10.09 -39.61
CA SER A 32 -22.32 -11.13 -39.96
C SER A 32 -23.27 -10.64 -41.05
N ARG A 33 -22.96 -10.98 -42.31
CA ARG A 33 -23.92 -10.99 -43.43
C ARG A 33 -24.93 -12.12 -43.19
N GLY A 34 -26.18 -11.77 -42.92
CA GLY A 34 -27.30 -12.71 -42.90
C GLY A 34 -27.80 -13.04 -44.31
N PRO A 35 -28.32 -14.25 -44.57
CA PRO A 35 -28.84 -14.63 -45.88
C PRO A 35 -30.25 -14.05 -46.12
N ALA A 36 -30.50 -13.69 -47.37
CA ALA A 36 -31.77 -13.24 -47.88
C ALA A 36 -32.84 -14.34 -47.79
N ARG A 37 -34.06 -13.99 -47.34
CA ARG A 37 -35.24 -14.86 -47.45
C ARG A 37 -36.40 -14.08 -48.06
N ALA A 38 -37.04 -14.75 -49.01
CA ALA A 38 -37.99 -14.26 -50.01
C ALA A 38 -39.38 -13.86 -49.42
N PRO A 39 -40.27 -13.25 -50.22
CA PRO A 39 -41.42 -12.49 -49.74
C PRO A 39 -42.61 -13.39 -49.37
N GLY A 40 -43.20 -13.17 -48.19
CA GLY A 40 -44.37 -13.86 -47.67
C GLY A 40 -45.51 -12.90 -47.41
N THR A 41 -46.66 -13.23 -47.97
CA THR A 41 -47.95 -12.53 -48.04
C THR A 41 -48.48 -11.94 -46.73
N GLY A 42 -49.09 -10.75 -46.84
CA GLY A 42 -49.68 -10.00 -45.74
C GLY A 42 -50.91 -10.66 -45.12
N GLY A 43 -51.00 -10.52 -43.79
CA GLY A 43 -52.20 -10.71 -42.99
C GLY A 43 -52.10 -9.78 -41.78
N ALA A 44 -53.01 -8.81 -41.67
CA ALA A 44 -53.04 -7.84 -40.58
C ALA A 44 -53.38 -8.53 -39.25
N LYS A 45 -52.49 -8.44 -38.25
CA LYS A 45 -52.71 -8.91 -36.89
C LYS A 45 -53.37 -7.77 -36.08
N PRO A 46 -54.48 -8.01 -35.34
CA PRO A 46 -55.13 -6.97 -34.56
C PRO A 46 -54.27 -6.52 -33.36
N PRO A 47 -54.43 -5.27 -32.88
CA PRO A 47 -53.64 -4.75 -31.77
C PRO A 47 -53.97 -5.49 -30.46
N GLY A 48 -52.94 -5.99 -29.78
CA GLY A 48 -53.04 -6.54 -28.43
C GLY A 48 -53.08 -5.45 -27.36
N PRO A 49 -53.50 -5.76 -26.12
CA PRO A 49 -53.64 -4.76 -25.04
C PRO A 49 -52.29 -4.18 -24.60
N SER A 50 -52.28 -2.90 -24.26
CA SER A 50 -51.09 -2.15 -23.78
C SER A 50 -50.46 -2.78 -22.53
N PRO A 51 -49.12 -2.81 -22.41
CA PRO A 51 -48.45 -3.34 -21.23
C PRO A 51 -48.68 -2.45 -20.00
N ARG A 52 -48.96 -3.09 -18.86
CA ARG A 52 -49.09 -2.44 -17.54
C ARG A 52 -47.71 -1.93 -17.09
N PRO A 53 -47.60 -0.74 -16.46
CA PRO A 53 -46.30 -0.24 -16.01
C PRO A 53 -45.70 -1.15 -14.91
N PRO A 54 -44.37 -1.29 -14.86
CA PRO A 54 -43.72 -2.15 -13.87
C PRO A 54 -43.86 -1.56 -12.47
N HIS A 55 -44.19 -2.42 -11.50
CA HIS A 55 -44.20 -2.05 -10.08
C HIS A 55 -42.76 -1.82 -9.60
N ARG A 56 -42.54 -0.72 -8.86
CA ARG A 56 -41.24 -0.35 -8.29
C ARG A 56 -40.79 -1.42 -7.30
N ALA A 57 -39.58 -1.94 -7.48
CA ALA A 57 -38.98 -2.89 -6.54
C ALA A 57 -38.82 -2.25 -5.15
N PRO A 58 -39.01 -3.00 -4.05
CA PRO A 58 -38.77 -2.49 -2.70
C PRO A 58 -37.29 -2.10 -2.53
N GLU A 59 -37.07 -0.91 -1.99
CA GLU A 59 -35.75 -0.32 -1.81
C GLU A 59 -34.96 -1.13 -0.76
N ALA A 60 -33.70 -1.45 -1.06
CA ALA A 60 -32.84 -2.18 -0.12
C ALA A 60 -32.63 -1.35 1.17
N PRO A 61 -32.48 -1.98 2.34
CA PRO A 61 -32.18 -1.26 3.59
C PRO A 61 -30.90 -0.43 3.39
N GLN A 62 -31.01 0.89 3.56
CA GLN A 62 -29.86 1.78 3.44
C GLN A 62 -28.84 1.45 4.55
N PRO A 63 -27.53 1.47 4.26
CA PRO A 63 -26.50 1.35 5.29
C PRO A 63 -26.70 2.46 6.34
N PRO A 64 -26.37 2.20 7.63
CA PRO A 64 -26.57 3.17 8.70
C PRO A 64 -25.90 4.50 8.32
N GLN A 65 -26.70 5.56 8.26
CA GLN A 65 -26.24 6.91 7.96
C GLN A 65 -25.45 7.43 9.18
N PRO A 66 -24.27 8.07 8.99
CA PRO A 66 -23.59 8.76 10.08
C PRO A 66 -24.50 9.86 10.63
N GLU A 67 -24.66 9.92 11.96
CA GLU A 67 -25.62 10.81 12.60
C GLU A 67 -25.27 12.30 12.33
N PRO A 68 -26.23 13.12 11.86
CA PRO A 68 -25.99 14.53 11.61
C PRO A 68 -25.92 15.28 12.95
N GLY A 69 -24.72 15.45 13.51
CA GLY A 69 -24.54 16.23 14.73
C GLY A 69 -23.13 16.35 15.33
N THR A 70 -22.17 15.53 14.93
CA THR A 70 -20.86 15.52 15.59
C THR A 70 -19.90 16.57 15.03
N ALA A 71 -20.13 17.84 15.37
CA ALA A 71 -19.11 18.88 15.34
C ALA A 71 -18.05 18.68 16.45
N LEU A 72 -17.67 17.43 16.69
CA LEU A 72 -16.71 17.00 17.71
C LEU A 72 -15.55 16.25 17.05
N CYS A 73 -14.41 16.23 17.72
CA CYS A 73 -13.32 15.32 17.41
C CYS A 73 -13.24 14.30 18.55
N GLU A 74 -13.30 13.02 18.25
CA GLU A 74 -13.26 11.93 19.22
C GLU A 74 -11.82 11.57 19.61
N GLN A 75 -10.85 11.89 18.75
CA GLN A 75 -9.44 11.64 19.00
C GLN A 75 -8.54 12.74 18.43
N LEU A 76 -7.29 12.77 18.87
CA LEU A 76 -6.24 13.62 18.29
C LEU A 76 -5.86 13.11 16.89
N PRO A 77 -5.23 13.96 16.05
CA PRO A 77 -4.67 13.52 14.78
C PRO A 77 -3.71 12.33 14.95
N GLU A 78 -3.56 11.53 13.89
CA GLU A 78 -2.70 10.36 13.90
C GLU A 78 -1.23 10.72 14.19
N GLY A 79 -0.57 9.92 15.03
CA GLY A 79 0.83 10.11 15.42
C GLY A 79 1.08 11.30 16.35
N VAL A 80 0.03 11.96 16.84
CA VAL A 80 0.12 13.17 17.66
C VAL A 80 -0.20 12.87 19.13
N GLU A 81 0.46 13.59 20.03
CA GLU A 81 0.19 13.60 21.46
C GLU A 81 0.22 15.03 22.04
N PRO A 82 -0.37 15.30 23.21
CA PRO A 82 -0.30 16.61 23.85
C PRO A 82 1.14 17.01 24.15
N ALA A 83 1.53 18.25 23.84
CA ALA A 83 2.91 18.70 24.04
C ALA A 83 3.31 18.84 25.51
N LYS A 84 2.32 18.99 26.42
CA LYS A 84 2.54 19.11 27.87
C LYS A 84 1.76 18.04 28.62
N PRO A 85 2.36 17.38 29.63
CA PRO A 85 1.65 16.47 30.52
C PRO A 85 0.45 17.17 31.18
N GLY A 86 -0.71 16.51 31.18
CA GLY A 86 -1.94 17.04 31.79
C GLY A 86 -2.70 18.07 30.95
N GLN A 87 -2.23 18.40 29.74
CA GLN A 87 -2.93 19.30 28.82
C GLN A 87 -4.00 18.59 27.96
N ALA A 88 -4.11 17.27 28.08
CA ALA A 88 -5.15 16.48 27.41
C ALA A 88 -6.53 16.90 27.96
N ALA A 89 -7.27 17.70 27.21
CA ALA A 89 -8.71 17.73 27.41
C ALA A 89 -9.24 16.32 27.14
N ALA A 90 -10.13 15.81 28.00
CA ALA A 90 -10.74 14.51 27.79
C ALA A 90 -11.59 14.59 26.51
N ALA A 91 -11.32 13.72 25.55
CA ALA A 91 -12.16 13.56 24.38
C ALA A 91 -13.60 13.18 24.81
N PRO A 92 -14.64 13.57 24.05
CA PRO A 92 -14.57 14.25 22.75
C PRO A 92 -14.33 15.77 22.84
N PHE A 93 -13.56 16.30 21.88
CA PHE A 93 -13.22 17.73 21.75
C PHE A 93 -14.30 18.48 20.97
N LYS A 94 -14.75 19.62 21.48
CA LYS A 94 -15.71 20.48 20.75
C LYS A 94 -15.05 21.18 19.57
N SER A 95 -15.78 21.38 18.48
CA SER A 95 -15.32 22.26 17.39
C SER A 95 -14.90 23.63 17.94
N GLY A 96 -13.78 24.13 17.45
CA GLY A 96 -13.13 25.34 17.95
C GLY A 96 -12.04 25.08 19.00
N THR A 97 -11.99 23.90 19.63
CA THR A 97 -10.96 23.55 20.61
C THR A 97 -9.58 23.62 19.96
N MET A 98 -8.64 24.33 20.60
CA MET A 98 -7.26 24.44 20.16
C MET A 98 -6.34 23.76 21.16
N MET A 99 -5.37 22.99 20.66
CA MET A 99 -4.40 22.28 21.48
C MET A 99 -2.99 22.49 20.94
N GLU A 100 -2.03 22.53 21.86
CA GLU A 100 -0.61 22.47 21.54
C GLU A 100 -0.17 21.00 21.62
N VAL A 101 0.39 20.50 20.53
CA VAL A 101 0.63 19.08 20.31
C VAL A 101 2.03 18.84 19.78
N THR A 102 2.51 17.61 19.92
CA THR A 102 3.81 17.14 19.42
C THR A 102 3.67 15.76 18.80
N CYS A 103 4.64 15.33 17.99
CA CYS A 103 4.65 13.98 17.45
C CYS A 103 5.05 12.98 18.53
N GLN A 104 4.37 11.82 18.51
CA GLN A 104 4.73 10.65 19.30
C GLN A 104 6.15 10.19 18.95
N VAL A 105 6.79 9.45 19.85
CA VAL A 105 8.09 8.84 19.59
C VAL A 105 8.02 7.95 18.34
N GLY A 106 8.96 8.14 17.42
CA GLY A 106 9.00 7.42 16.14
C GLY A 106 8.00 7.96 15.10
N TRP A 107 7.49 9.17 15.30
CA TRP A 107 6.73 9.95 14.33
C TRP A 107 7.40 11.31 14.12
N ARG A 108 7.14 11.95 12.98
CA ARG A 108 7.71 13.27 12.65
C ARG A 108 6.70 14.19 11.95
N PRO A 109 6.84 15.51 12.11
CA PRO A 109 5.92 16.46 11.49
C PRO A 109 6.21 16.60 9.99
N LEU A 110 5.15 16.69 9.19
CA LEU A 110 5.27 16.94 7.76
C LEU A 110 5.48 18.43 7.47
N ASN A 111 6.49 18.73 6.64
CA ASN A 111 6.78 20.08 6.15
C ASN A 111 7.03 21.13 7.24
N ARG A 112 7.56 20.74 8.40
CA ARG A 112 7.83 21.62 9.55
C ARG A 112 9.15 21.22 10.23
N SER A 113 9.90 22.20 10.74
CA SER A 113 11.13 21.97 11.52
C SER A 113 10.88 21.87 13.03
N GLU A 114 9.85 22.53 13.54
CA GLU A 114 9.43 22.45 14.95
C GLU A 114 8.64 21.17 15.23
N ASN A 115 8.96 20.46 16.32
CA ASN A 115 8.23 19.26 16.71
C ASN A 115 6.92 19.55 17.46
N THR A 116 6.60 20.83 17.72
CA THR A 116 5.41 21.25 18.47
C THR A 116 4.59 22.24 17.65
N TRP A 117 3.27 22.08 17.63
CA TRP A 117 2.38 23.00 16.91
C TRP A 117 0.97 23.07 17.48
N LYS A 118 0.17 24.02 16.98
CA LYS A 118 -1.23 24.18 17.36
C LYS A 118 -2.15 23.54 16.33
N VAL A 119 -3.07 22.71 16.82
CA VAL A 119 -4.17 22.14 16.04
C VAL A 119 -5.50 22.66 16.57
N LYS A 120 -6.48 22.78 15.69
CA LYS A 120 -7.85 23.20 16.01
C LYS A 120 -8.84 22.17 15.50
N CYS A 121 -9.67 21.63 16.40
CA CYS A 121 -10.77 20.73 16.04
C CYS A 121 -11.79 21.52 15.21
N VAL A 122 -12.05 21.05 14.00
CA VAL A 122 -13.07 21.62 13.10
C VAL A 122 -14.41 20.89 13.30
N GLY A 123 -14.37 19.62 13.70
CA GLY A 123 -15.52 18.73 13.89
C GLY A 123 -15.42 17.50 12.98
N TRP A 124 -16.24 16.48 13.22
CA TRP A 124 -16.23 15.21 12.48
C TRP A 124 -14.84 14.57 12.37
N ASP A 125 -14.10 14.53 13.48
CA ASP A 125 -12.69 14.07 13.54
C ASP A 125 -11.70 14.83 12.65
N ALA A 126 -12.11 15.95 12.06
CA ALA A 126 -11.24 16.80 11.27
C ALA A 126 -10.52 17.82 12.15
N TRP A 127 -9.20 17.86 12.01
CA TRP A 127 -8.32 18.82 12.66
C TRP A 127 -7.63 19.72 11.64
N SER A 128 -7.56 21.01 11.96
CA SER A 128 -6.85 22.01 11.15
C SER A 128 -5.59 22.48 11.85
N ALA A 129 -4.55 22.79 11.07
CA ALA A 129 -3.36 23.50 11.53
C ALA A 129 -3.13 24.68 10.59
N LYS A 130 -2.46 25.73 11.09
CA LYS A 130 -2.38 27.03 10.39
C LYS A 130 -1.73 26.96 9.00
N ASP A 131 -0.72 26.12 8.83
CA ASP A 131 0.13 26.13 7.64
C ASP A 131 0.41 24.73 7.05
N HIS A 132 -0.08 23.64 7.67
CA HIS A 132 0.34 22.26 7.36
C HIS A 132 -0.72 21.20 7.71
N PHE A 133 -0.38 19.94 7.47
CA PHE A 133 -1.10 18.77 7.98
C PHE A 133 -1.13 18.77 9.52
N ALA A 134 -2.27 18.36 10.11
CA ALA A 134 -2.46 18.39 11.55
C ALA A 134 -1.86 17.17 12.28
N GLY A 135 -1.62 16.07 11.57
CA GLY A 135 -1.02 14.84 12.10
C GLY A 135 0.49 14.74 11.88
N CYS A 136 1.04 13.57 12.21
CA CYS A 136 2.42 13.19 11.94
C CYS A 136 2.47 12.04 10.94
N GLU A 137 3.65 11.82 10.36
CA GLU A 137 3.95 10.57 9.67
C GLU A 137 4.86 9.68 10.52
N VAL A 138 4.71 8.37 10.39
CA VAL A 138 5.60 7.42 11.05
C VAL A 138 7.01 7.56 10.48
N VAL A 139 8.01 7.51 11.35
CA VAL A 139 9.41 7.48 10.94
C VAL A 139 9.66 6.16 10.22
N ARG A 140 10.30 6.25 9.05
CA ARG A 140 10.64 5.09 8.23
C ARG A 140 12.15 5.01 8.07
N CYS A 141 12.71 3.84 8.33
CA CYS A 141 14.13 3.58 8.16
C CYS A 141 14.53 3.52 6.68
N ASP A 142 15.81 3.79 6.41
CA ASP A 142 16.37 3.74 5.07
C ASP A 142 16.16 2.37 4.42
N GLU A 143 15.92 2.39 3.11
CA GLU A 143 15.84 1.17 2.30
C GLU A 143 17.20 0.44 2.33
N LEU A 144 17.16 -0.86 2.56
CA LEU A 144 18.36 -1.68 2.54
C LEU A 144 18.61 -2.18 1.12
N SER A 145 19.87 -2.19 0.69
CA SER A 145 20.22 -2.74 -0.61
C SER A 145 19.91 -4.23 -0.65
N GLU A 146 19.17 -4.64 -1.67
CA GLU A 146 19.14 -6.03 -2.10
C GLU A 146 20.47 -6.36 -2.81
N ASP A 147 20.99 -7.56 -2.59
CA ASP A 147 22.15 -8.07 -3.33
C ASP A 147 21.71 -9.30 -4.15
N ASP A 148 22.54 -9.73 -5.12
CA ASP A 148 22.21 -10.88 -5.98
C ASP A 148 22.05 -12.20 -5.19
N PHE A 149 22.46 -12.21 -3.92
CA PHE A 149 22.58 -13.40 -3.09
C PHE A 149 21.63 -13.41 -1.88
N GLY A 150 20.76 -12.40 -1.75
CA GLY A 150 19.76 -12.30 -0.70
C GLY A 150 18.96 -11.00 -0.72
N ALA A 151 17.86 -11.00 0.03
CA ALA A 151 16.96 -9.86 0.14
C ALA A 151 16.56 -9.59 1.58
N TRP A 152 16.40 -8.31 1.90
CA TRP A 152 15.80 -7.86 3.17
C TRP A 152 14.28 -7.86 3.04
N LEU A 153 13.62 -8.57 3.95
CA LEU A 153 12.17 -8.75 3.94
C LEU A 153 11.55 -8.11 5.19
N GLY A 154 10.49 -7.34 5.01
CA GLY A 154 9.72 -6.74 6.11
C GLY A 154 9.44 -5.25 5.90
N GLU A 155 8.69 -4.68 6.83
CA GLU A 155 8.38 -3.25 6.84
C GLU A 155 9.58 -2.42 7.30
N ARG A 156 9.52 -1.11 7.08
CA ARG A 156 10.57 -0.16 7.49
C ARG A 156 10.07 0.90 8.47
N ASP A 157 8.84 0.78 8.93
CA ASP A 157 8.25 1.75 9.85
C ASP A 157 8.85 1.58 11.25
N PHE A 158 8.85 2.64 12.05
CA PHE A 158 9.34 2.59 13.42
C PHE A 158 8.79 1.38 14.18
N ASN A 159 9.66 0.68 14.92
CA ASN A 159 9.34 -0.53 15.69
C ASN A 159 8.99 -1.76 14.84
N SER A 160 9.11 -1.68 13.50
CA SER A 160 9.09 -2.85 12.62
C SER A 160 10.44 -3.56 12.59
N THR A 161 10.46 -4.75 11.99
CA THR A 161 11.64 -5.59 11.88
C THR A 161 11.81 -6.09 10.45
N GLN A 162 13.03 -6.00 9.92
CA GLN A 162 13.42 -6.66 8.67
C GLN A 162 14.35 -7.85 8.92
N ARG A 163 14.21 -8.86 8.06
CA ARG A 163 15.02 -10.08 8.10
C ARG A 163 15.72 -10.32 6.77
N LEU A 164 17.00 -10.63 6.84
CA LEU A 164 17.80 -11.02 5.68
C LEU A 164 17.52 -12.47 5.32
N ARG A 165 17.15 -12.70 4.07
CA ARG A 165 16.99 -14.04 3.51
C ARG A 165 18.01 -14.25 2.40
N CYS A 166 18.98 -15.13 2.65
CA CYS A 166 19.97 -15.51 1.64
C CYS A 166 19.41 -16.56 0.67
N THR A 167 19.89 -16.49 -0.56
CA THR A 167 19.65 -17.49 -1.61
C THR A 167 20.31 -18.81 -1.22
N GLN A 168 19.80 -19.92 -1.76
CA GLN A 168 20.33 -21.26 -1.49
C GLN A 168 21.84 -21.34 -1.80
N GLY A 169 22.61 -21.93 -0.88
CA GLY A 169 24.07 -22.01 -0.97
C GLY A 169 24.79 -20.77 -0.41
N TYR A 170 24.06 -19.80 0.15
CA TYR A 170 24.60 -18.64 0.84
C TYR A 170 24.08 -18.57 2.28
N ILE A 171 24.91 -18.01 3.16
CA ILE A 171 24.63 -17.80 4.58
C ILE A 171 24.80 -16.33 4.94
N ALA A 172 24.03 -15.87 5.93
CA ALA A 172 24.14 -14.51 6.44
C ALA A 172 25.42 -14.32 7.24
N ILE A 173 26.15 -13.25 6.94
CA ILE A 173 27.32 -12.79 7.69
C ILE A 173 26.96 -11.45 8.33
N GLY A 174 27.05 -11.36 9.66
CA GLY A 174 26.62 -10.18 10.42
C GLY A 174 25.18 -10.28 10.91
N ALA A 175 24.49 -9.14 11.04
CA ALA A 175 23.12 -9.11 11.51
C ALA A 175 22.15 -9.59 10.42
N ALA A 176 21.34 -10.61 10.73
CA ALA A 176 20.29 -11.12 9.83
C ALA A 176 18.88 -10.62 10.21
N GLU A 177 18.75 -9.87 11.30
CA GLU A 177 17.53 -9.23 11.75
C GLU A 177 17.85 -7.82 12.24
N LEU A 178 17.07 -6.85 11.81
CA LEU A 178 17.22 -5.43 12.15
C LEU A 178 15.89 -4.85 12.59
N SER A 179 15.92 -4.00 13.61
CA SER A 179 14.75 -3.28 14.10
C SER A 179 14.87 -1.79 13.76
N CYS A 180 13.76 -1.19 13.28
CA CYS A 180 13.76 0.22 12.93
C CYS A 180 13.59 1.12 14.16
N LEU A 181 14.53 2.04 14.38
CA LEU A 181 14.53 2.96 15.52
C LEU A 181 13.80 4.27 15.20
N ALA A 182 13.39 4.99 16.24
CA ALA A 182 12.72 6.29 16.12
C ALA A 182 13.59 7.37 15.46
N SER A 183 14.90 7.15 15.36
CA SER A 183 15.83 8.01 14.62
C SER A 183 15.74 7.86 13.10
N GLY A 184 15.03 6.85 12.60
CA GLY A 184 15.04 6.47 11.18
C GLY A 184 16.26 5.63 10.79
N LEU A 185 17.02 5.15 11.79
CA LEU A 185 18.15 4.26 11.58
C LEU A 185 17.84 2.85 12.05
N TRP A 186 18.48 1.86 11.44
CA TRP A 186 18.48 0.49 11.92
C TRP A 186 19.27 0.35 13.22
N ASP A 187 18.84 -0.56 14.09
CA ASP A 187 19.47 -0.82 15.39
C ASP A 187 20.91 -1.38 15.29
N ARG A 188 21.26 -1.98 14.14
CA ARG A 188 22.58 -2.50 13.81
C ARG A 188 22.90 -2.25 12.34
N LEU A 189 24.18 -2.45 11.98
CA LEU A 189 24.58 -2.47 10.58
C LEU A 189 24.01 -3.72 9.89
N PRO A 190 23.49 -3.59 8.66
CA PRO A 190 22.99 -4.73 7.89
C PRO A 190 24.09 -5.78 7.64
N GLY A 191 23.74 -7.05 7.83
CA GLY A 191 24.54 -8.16 7.33
C GLY A 191 24.44 -8.32 5.81
N SER A 192 25.21 -9.27 5.28
CA SER A 192 25.22 -9.62 3.86
C SER A 192 25.25 -11.14 3.65
N CYS A 193 24.97 -11.60 2.44
CA CYS A 193 25.00 -13.02 2.11
C CYS A 193 26.36 -13.45 1.53
N SER A 194 26.88 -14.60 1.97
CA SER A 194 28.17 -15.15 1.50
C SER A 194 28.08 -16.66 1.25
N PRO A 195 28.82 -17.24 0.28
CA PRO A 195 28.74 -18.65 -0.03
C PRO A 195 29.03 -19.56 1.18
N GLU A 196 28.17 -20.56 1.38
CA GLU A 196 28.34 -21.58 2.40
C GLU A 196 29.60 -22.42 2.11
N GLY A 197 30.57 -22.39 3.03
CA GLY A 197 31.85 -23.10 2.86
C GLY A 197 32.94 -22.34 2.09
N GLY A 198 32.70 -21.07 1.72
CA GLY A 198 33.74 -20.20 1.16
C GLY A 198 34.80 -19.82 2.21
N ASN A 199 36.09 -19.83 1.84
CA ASN A 199 37.16 -19.35 2.72
C ASN A 199 36.99 -17.84 2.99
N PRO A 200 36.80 -17.40 4.26
CA PRO A 200 36.60 -16.00 4.60
C PRO A 200 37.73 -15.06 4.16
N GLU A 201 38.96 -15.57 4.05
CA GLU A 201 40.12 -14.77 3.66
C GLU A 201 40.20 -14.54 2.14
N LEU A 202 39.55 -15.38 1.33
CA LEU A 202 39.55 -15.23 -0.12
C LEU A 202 38.55 -14.16 -0.59
N TRP A 203 37.40 -14.01 0.07
CA TRP A 203 36.45 -12.94 -0.26
C TRP A 203 36.99 -11.56 0.12
N ARG A 204 37.66 -11.42 1.28
CA ARG A 204 38.29 -10.15 1.67
C ARG A 204 39.33 -9.68 0.67
N ARG A 205 40.09 -10.62 0.08
CA ARG A 205 41.11 -10.32 -0.94
C ARG A 205 40.49 -10.00 -2.30
N ALA A 206 39.35 -10.59 -2.65
CA ALA A 206 38.63 -10.29 -3.89
C ALA A 206 38.05 -8.86 -3.91
N SER A 207 37.57 -8.34 -2.76
CA SER A 207 37.07 -6.95 -2.65
C SER A 207 38.14 -5.88 -2.96
N PHE A 208 39.42 -6.17 -2.75
CA PHE A 208 40.52 -5.24 -3.09
C PHE A 208 40.87 -5.19 -4.59
N VAL A 209 40.45 -6.20 -5.37
CA VAL A 209 40.78 -6.26 -6.80
C VAL A 209 39.82 -5.41 -7.64
N ILE A 210 38.56 -5.26 -7.20
CA ILE A 210 37.53 -4.52 -7.97
C ILE A 210 37.60 -3.00 -7.80
N GLN A 211 38.28 -2.47 -6.76
CA GLN A 211 38.48 -1.02 -6.59
C GLN A 211 39.67 -0.44 -7.39
N ARG A 212 40.40 -1.26 -8.16
CA ARG A 212 41.60 -0.83 -8.90
C ARG A 212 41.59 -1.13 -10.40
N SER A 213 40.41 -1.35 -10.98
CA SER A 213 40.22 -1.46 -12.43
C SER A 213 39.42 -0.28 -12.96
#